data_AF-A0A1G8HSE0-F1
#
_entry.id   AF-A0A1G8HSE0-F1
#
_cell.length_a   1.000
_cell.length_b   1.000
_cell.length_c   1.000
_cell.angle_alpha   90.00
_cell.angle_beta   90.00
_cell.angle_gamma   90.00
#
_symmetry.space_group_name_H-M   'P 1'
#
loop_
_entity.id
_entity.type
_entity.pdbx_description
1 polymer ?
#
loop_
_entity_poly.entity_id
_entity_poly.type
_entity_poly.pdbx_seq_one_letter_code
_entity_poly.pdbx_strand_id
1 'polypeptide(L)'
;MRSLQFTTYATRYAAFAVIATAANLLLQEATVRAAPFFTLFVSITVGTVGGFVVKYVLDKNYIFFDPFEGRYQEARKVTLYGVFSVLTTIISWAFEIGFWHIWGTSLAKYSGAILGLAIGYATKFALDSRYTFRSGRPQWS
;
A
#
# COMPACT_ATOMS: atom_id res chain seq x y z
N MET A 1 -3.95 17.38 -21.23
CA MET A 1 -2.75 17.39 -20.36
C MET A 1 -2.99 16.78 -18.98
N ARG A 2 -4.04 17.17 -18.23
CA ARG A 2 -4.38 16.55 -16.91
C ARG A 2 -4.57 15.02 -16.96
N SER A 3 -5.25 14.49 -17.98
CA SER A 3 -5.46 13.03 -18.14
C SER A 3 -4.15 12.24 -18.31
N LEU A 4 -3.16 12.80 -19.02
CA LEU A 4 -1.85 12.17 -19.23
C LEU A 4 -1.03 12.09 -17.95
N GLN A 5 -1.10 13.14 -17.13
CA GLN A 5 -0.50 13.08 -15.80
C GLN A 5 -1.19 11.97 -15.00
N PHE A 6 -2.54 11.88 -15.00
CA PHE A 6 -3.27 10.90 -14.17
C PHE A 6 -2.83 9.47 -14.45
N THR A 7 -2.73 9.13 -15.74
CA THR A 7 -2.21 7.84 -16.20
C THR A 7 -0.76 7.61 -15.74
N THR A 8 0.09 8.63 -15.80
CA THR A 8 1.51 8.51 -15.40
C THR A 8 1.67 8.15 -13.92
N TYR A 9 0.93 8.80 -13.03
CA TYR A 9 1.02 8.51 -11.59
C TYR A 9 0.34 7.19 -11.22
N ALA A 10 -0.77 6.83 -11.88
CA ALA A 10 -1.39 5.51 -11.72
C ALA A 10 -0.41 4.39 -12.12
N THR A 11 0.29 4.54 -13.23
CA THR A 11 1.33 3.59 -13.68
C THR A 11 2.48 3.49 -12.67
N ARG A 12 2.98 4.63 -12.15
CA ARG A 12 4.00 4.62 -11.09
C ARG A 12 3.51 3.92 -9.83
N TYR A 13 2.28 4.19 -9.42
CA TYR A 13 1.67 3.59 -8.23
C TYR A 13 1.59 2.07 -8.35
N ALA A 14 1.17 1.56 -9.51
CA ALA A 14 1.15 0.13 -9.81
C ALA A 14 2.58 -0.47 -9.86
N ALA A 15 3.52 0.19 -10.54
CA ALA A 15 4.91 -0.27 -10.61
C ALA A 15 5.57 -0.34 -9.22
N PHE A 16 5.34 0.65 -8.37
CA PHE A 16 5.88 0.67 -7.01
C PHE A 16 5.24 -0.40 -6.12
N ALA A 17 3.96 -0.73 -6.33
CA ALA A 17 3.34 -1.86 -5.65
C ALA A 17 4.00 -3.19 -6.04
N VAL A 18 4.31 -3.38 -7.32
CA VAL A 18 5.06 -4.57 -7.80
C VAL A 18 6.46 -4.62 -7.19
N ILE A 19 7.20 -3.51 -7.18
CA ILE A 19 8.54 -3.44 -6.58
C ILE A 19 8.49 -3.74 -5.08
N ALA A 20 7.54 -3.15 -4.34
CA ALA A 20 7.35 -3.41 -2.93
C ALA A 20 7.01 -4.88 -2.64
N THR A 21 6.21 -5.50 -3.51
CA THR A 21 5.85 -6.92 -3.42
C THR A 21 7.07 -7.81 -3.65
N ALA A 22 7.88 -7.51 -4.66
CA ALA A 22 9.13 -8.22 -4.92
C ALA A 22 10.11 -8.08 -3.75
N ALA A 23 10.28 -6.86 -3.22
CA ALA A 23 11.11 -6.62 -2.04
C ALA A 23 10.62 -7.40 -0.82
N ASN A 24 9.30 -7.45 -0.59
CA ASN A 24 8.70 -8.25 0.47
C ASN A 24 9.11 -9.72 0.33
N LEU A 25 8.84 -10.34 -0.82
CA LEU A 25 9.14 -11.76 -1.06
C LEU A 25 10.63 -12.07 -0.95
N LEU A 26 11.50 -11.22 -1.51
CA LEU A 26 12.95 -11.39 -1.41
C LEU A 26 13.44 -11.34 0.03
N LEU A 27 12.88 -10.46 0.86
CA LEU A 27 13.23 -10.37 2.27
C LEU A 27 12.67 -11.54 3.09
N GLN A 28 11.48 -12.05 2.75
CA GLN A 28 10.99 -13.30 3.36
C GLN A 28 11.97 -14.44 3.06
N GLU A 29 12.35 -14.62 1.80
CA GLU A 29 13.26 -15.68 1.35
C GLU A 29 14.66 -15.52 1.96
N ALA A 30 15.20 -14.30 1.98
CA ALA A 30 16.49 -14.02 2.61
C ALA A 30 16.47 -14.35 4.11
N THR A 31 15.37 -14.03 4.80
CA THR A 31 15.20 -14.37 6.23
C THR A 31 15.21 -15.88 6.44
N VAL A 32 14.47 -16.63 5.61
CA VAL A 32 14.42 -18.11 5.67
C VAL A 32 15.81 -18.71 5.41
N ARG A 33 16.55 -18.20 4.43
CA ARG A 33 17.90 -18.71 4.10
C ARG A 33 18.95 -18.35 5.14
N ALA A 34 18.92 -17.13 5.66
CA ALA A 34 19.91 -16.65 6.61
C ALA A 34 19.75 -17.34 7.98
N ALA A 35 18.52 -17.70 8.33
CA ALA A 35 18.23 -18.23 9.64
C ALA A 35 17.08 -19.25 9.58
N PRO A 36 17.35 -20.48 9.09
CA PRO A 36 16.32 -21.49 8.81
C PRO A 36 15.55 -22.00 10.03
N PHE A 37 16.02 -21.68 11.25
CA PHE A 37 15.31 -21.96 12.50
C PHE A 37 14.28 -20.90 12.88
N PHE A 38 14.26 -19.73 12.20
CA PHE A 38 13.21 -18.73 12.42
C PHE A 38 11.88 -19.23 11.90
N THR A 39 10.81 -18.85 12.60
CA THR A 39 9.46 -19.26 12.24
C THR A 39 8.96 -18.52 11.00
N LEU A 40 8.04 -19.13 10.27
CA LEU A 40 7.28 -18.53 9.17
C LEU A 40 6.77 -17.11 9.50
N PHE A 41 6.40 -16.86 10.76
CA PHE A 41 5.94 -15.55 11.19
C PHE A 41 7.02 -14.46 11.12
N VAL A 42 8.28 -14.80 11.42
CA VAL A 42 9.37 -13.83 11.36
C VAL A 42 9.71 -13.47 9.91
N SER A 43 9.77 -14.44 9.00
CA SER A 43 10.00 -14.15 7.58
C SER A 43 8.90 -13.25 7.01
N ILE A 44 7.62 -13.59 7.26
CA ILE A 44 6.47 -12.76 6.85
C ILE A 44 6.57 -11.35 7.43
N THR A 45 6.96 -11.21 8.70
CA THR A 45 7.09 -9.90 9.36
C THR A 45 8.18 -9.07 8.71
N VAL A 46 9.37 -9.64 8.52
CA VAL A 46 10.51 -8.95 7.88
C VAL A 46 10.17 -8.54 6.44
N GLY A 47 9.58 -9.45 5.65
CA GLY A 47 9.13 -9.15 4.30
C GLY A 47 8.09 -8.04 4.27
N THR A 48 7.09 -8.10 5.16
CA THR A 48 6.03 -7.08 5.25
C THR A 48 6.59 -5.72 5.61
N VAL A 49 7.43 -5.63 6.65
CA VAL A 49 8.05 -4.36 7.05
C VAL A 49 8.93 -3.81 5.93
N GLY A 50 9.76 -4.66 5.30
CA GLY A 50 10.64 -4.23 4.23
C GLY A 50 9.90 -3.75 2.98
N GLY A 51 8.92 -4.52 2.51
CA GLY A 51 8.05 -4.11 1.40
C GLY A 51 7.29 -2.82 1.69
N PHE A 52 6.80 -2.67 2.93
CA PHE A 52 6.14 -1.45 3.38
C PHE A 52 7.08 -0.23 3.35
N VAL A 53 8.31 -0.36 3.87
CA VAL A 53 9.32 0.70 3.84
C VAL A 53 9.65 1.10 2.39
N VAL A 54 9.87 0.12 1.52
CA VAL A 54 10.13 0.37 0.09
C VAL A 54 8.98 1.13 -0.54
N LYS A 55 7.73 0.70 -0.31
CA LYS A 55 6.55 1.38 -0.85
C LYS A 55 6.43 2.82 -0.33
N TYR A 56 6.61 3.02 0.97
CA TYR A 56 6.55 4.35 1.60
C TYR A 56 7.56 5.30 0.96
N VAL A 57 8.81 4.86 0.82
CA VAL A 57 9.89 5.69 0.24
C VAL A 57 9.60 6.03 -1.22
N LEU A 58 9.13 5.06 -2.01
CA LEU A 58 8.81 5.29 -3.42
C LEU A 58 7.64 6.26 -3.59
N ASP A 59 6.55 6.05 -2.86
CA ASP A 59 5.38 6.93 -2.92
C ASP A 59 5.72 8.35 -2.50
N LYS A 60 6.42 8.47 -1.37
CA LYS A 60 6.85 9.76 -0.83
C LYS A 60 7.65 10.56 -1.86
N ASN A 61 8.64 9.94 -2.48
CA ASN A 61 9.61 10.65 -3.32
C ASN A 61 9.17 10.85 -4.77
N TYR A 62 8.35 9.95 -5.33
CA TYR A 62 8.06 9.94 -6.77
C TYR A 62 6.58 10.13 -7.14
N ILE A 63 5.67 10.06 -6.16
CA ILE A 63 4.24 10.31 -6.34
C ILE A 63 3.85 11.60 -5.63
N PHE A 64 4.12 11.68 -4.34
CA PHE A 64 3.71 12.81 -3.52
C PHE A 64 4.76 13.93 -3.50
N PHE A 65 6.03 13.63 -3.77
CA PHE A 65 7.15 14.58 -3.69
C PHE A 65 7.21 15.31 -2.35
N ASP A 66 6.97 14.57 -1.26
CA ASP A 66 6.88 15.13 0.08
C ASP A 66 8.28 15.28 0.70
N PRO A 67 8.70 16.51 1.09
CA PRO A 67 10.04 16.74 1.62
C PRO A 67 10.21 16.19 3.04
N PHE A 68 11.46 15.93 3.42
CA PHE A 68 11.81 15.59 4.80
C PHE A 68 11.78 16.85 5.68
N GLU A 69 10.95 16.84 6.73
CA GLU A 69 10.72 18.00 7.62
C GLU A 69 11.22 17.76 9.05
N GLY A 70 11.86 16.62 9.29
CA GLY A 70 12.38 16.24 10.61
C GLY A 70 11.87 14.87 11.08
N ARG A 71 12.60 14.26 12.01
CA ARG A 71 12.37 12.88 12.47
C ARG A 71 10.98 12.66 13.06
N TYR A 72 10.48 13.60 13.87
CA TYR A 72 9.15 13.50 14.48
C TYR A 72 8.03 13.52 13.43
N GLN A 73 8.12 14.43 12.45
CA GLN A 73 7.15 14.50 11.37
C GLN A 73 7.19 13.24 10.51
N GLU A 74 8.38 12.71 10.19
CA GLU A 74 8.49 11.46 9.44
C GLU A 74 7.92 10.26 10.19
N ALA A 75 8.20 10.12 11.49
CA ALA A 75 7.62 9.03 12.28
C ALA A 75 6.08 9.08 12.25
N ARG A 76 5.51 10.29 12.35
CA ARG A 76 4.07 10.50 12.20
C ARG A 76 3.56 10.14 10.81
N LYS A 77 4.27 10.49 9.73
CA LYS A 77 3.92 10.14 8.35
C LYS A 77 3.94 8.63 8.14
N VAL A 78 5.00 7.93 8.55
CA VAL A 78 5.11 6.47 8.47
C VAL A 78 3.96 5.79 9.24
N THR A 79 3.64 6.30 10.43
CA THR A 79 2.52 5.79 11.24
C THR A 79 1.17 5.95 10.54
N LEU A 80 0.86 7.16 10.04
CA LEU A 80 -0.39 7.41 9.30
C LEU A 80 -0.47 6.56 8.03
N TYR A 81 0.63 6.46 7.30
CA TYR A 81 0.71 5.64 6.09
C TYR A 81 0.40 4.16 6.40
N GLY A 82 0.94 3.63 7.50
CA GLY A 82 0.65 2.29 8.01
C GLY A 82 -0.81 2.11 8.40
N VAL A 83 -1.34 3.01 9.24
CA VAL A 83 -2.74 2.97 9.68
C VAL A 83 -3.71 2.97 8.49
N PHE A 84 -3.48 3.84 7.51
CA PHE A 84 -4.33 3.88 6.32
C PHE A 84 -4.21 2.63 5.47
N SER A 85 -3.01 2.02 5.39
CA SER A 85 -2.83 0.75 4.69
C SER A 85 -3.71 -0.33 5.31
N VAL A 86 -3.63 -0.51 6.64
CA VAL A 86 -4.46 -1.48 7.38
C VAL A 86 -5.95 -1.19 7.21
N LEU A 87 -6.37 0.07 7.39
CA LEU A 87 -7.77 0.47 7.24
C LEU A 87 -8.31 0.13 5.84
N THR A 88 -7.54 0.42 4.80
CA THR A 88 -7.97 0.15 3.42
C THR A 88 -8.00 -1.34 3.09
N THR A 89 -7.11 -2.15 3.66
CA THR A 89 -7.18 -3.61 3.57
C THR A 89 -8.45 -4.16 4.22
N ILE A 90 -8.82 -3.64 5.39
CA ILE A 90 -10.08 -4.01 6.06
C ILE A 90 -11.28 -3.67 5.19
N ILE A 91 -11.30 -2.49 4.54
CA ILE A 91 -12.35 -2.12 3.58
C ILE A 91 -12.42 -3.15 2.45
N SER A 92 -11.29 -3.50 1.82
CA SER A 92 -11.28 -4.46 0.73
C SER A 92 -11.80 -5.84 1.15
N TRP A 93 -11.40 -6.34 2.32
CA TRP A 93 -11.92 -7.60 2.88
C TRP A 93 -13.40 -7.53 3.24
N ALA A 94 -13.90 -6.41 3.76
CA ALA A 94 -15.31 -6.25 4.08
C ALA A 94 -16.19 -6.41 2.84
N PHE A 95 -15.78 -5.87 1.68
CA PHE A 95 -16.49 -6.08 0.42
C PHE A 95 -16.39 -7.53 -0.07
N GLU A 96 -15.20 -8.14 -0.07
CA GLU A 96 -15.01 -9.53 -0.50
C GLU A 96 -15.85 -10.51 0.35
N ILE A 97 -15.74 -10.39 1.68
CA ILE A 97 -16.43 -11.25 2.65
C ILE A 97 -17.94 -10.96 2.64
N GLY A 98 -18.34 -9.69 2.55
CA GLY A 98 -19.74 -9.28 2.51
C GLY A 98 -20.45 -9.83 1.27
N PHE A 99 -19.81 -9.72 0.09
CA PHE A 99 -20.37 -10.29 -1.14
C PHE A 99 -20.44 -11.82 -1.08
N TRP A 100 -19.42 -12.48 -0.53
CA TRP A 100 -19.48 -13.91 -0.29
C TRP A 100 -20.63 -14.29 0.65
N HIS A 101 -20.85 -13.56 1.75
CA HIS A 101 -21.92 -13.87 2.71
C HIS A 101 -23.33 -13.66 2.14
N ILE A 102 -23.53 -12.63 1.31
CA ILE A 102 -24.86 -12.33 0.75
C ILE A 102 -25.24 -13.32 -0.37
N TRP A 103 -24.29 -13.69 -1.23
CA TRP A 103 -24.59 -14.49 -2.43
C TRP A 103 -24.02 -15.92 -2.42
N GLY A 104 -23.01 -16.22 -1.61
CA GLY A 104 -22.44 -17.57 -1.48
C GLY A 104 -21.73 -18.11 -2.73
N THR A 105 -21.37 -17.27 -3.70
CA THR A 105 -20.72 -17.69 -4.94
C THR A 105 -19.31 -17.14 -5.10
N SER A 106 -18.45 -17.91 -5.78
CA SER A 106 -17.08 -17.47 -6.11
C SER A 106 -17.09 -16.19 -6.97
N LEU A 107 -18.05 -16.06 -7.90
CA LEU A 107 -18.19 -14.86 -8.73
C LEU A 107 -18.50 -13.62 -7.87
N ALA A 108 -19.39 -13.75 -6.88
CA ALA A 108 -19.70 -12.65 -5.97
C ALA A 108 -18.49 -12.28 -5.11
N LYS A 109 -17.79 -13.27 -4.53
CA LYS A 109 -16.56 -13.05 -3.75
C LYS A 109 -15.54 -12.23 -4.55
N TYR A 110 -15.20 -12.68 -5.76
CA TYR A 110 -14.20 -11.99 -6.59
C TYR A 110 -14.68 -10.63 -7.09
N SER A 111 -15.97 -10.46 -7.39
CA SER A 111 -16.55 -9.14 -7.71
C SER A 111 -16.43 -8.18 -6.53
N GLY A 112 -16.74 -8.65 -5.32
CA GLY A 112 -16.57 -7.90 -4.08
C GLY A 112 -15.12 -7.54 -3.82
N ALA A 113 -14.18 -8.48 -4.04
CA ALA A 113 -12.75 -8.23 -3.91
C ALA A 113 -12.27 -7.12 -4.88
N ILE A 114 -12.66 -7.18 -6.15
CA ILE A 114 -12.29 -6.16 -7.16
C ILE A 114 -12.84 -4.79 -6.76
N LEU A 115 -14.12 -4.72 -6.38
CA LEU A 115 -14.76 -3.47 -5.95
C LEU A 115 -14.11 -2.91 -4.68
N GLY A 116 -13.88 -3.78 -3.68
CA GLY A 116 -13.23 -3.45 -2.42
C GLY A 116 -11.80 -2.96 -2.61
N LEU A 117 -11.04 -3.56 -3.53
CA LEU A 117 -9.69 -3.10 -3.89
C LEU A 117 -9.75 -1.73 -4.58
N ALA A 118 -10.68 -1.51 -5.52
CA ALA A 118 -10.84 -0.22 -6.18
C ALA A 118 -11.16 0.91 -5.18
N ILE A 119 -12.12 0.69 -4.28
CA ILE A 119 -12.48 1.63 -3.21
C ILE A 119 -11.32 1.82 -2.23
N GLY A 120 -10.65 0.72 -1.85
CA GLY A 120 -9.49 0.73 -0.95
C GLY A 120 -8.36 1.61 -1.51
N TYR A 121 -7.99 1.43 -2.78
CA TYR A 121 -6.96 2.26 -3.43
C TYR A 121 -7.37 3.72 -3.55
N ALA A 122 -8.60 4.02 -3.96
CA ALA A 122 -9.09 5.39 -4.03
C ALA A 122 -9.07 6.08 -2.65
N THR A 123 -9.51 5.37 -1.61
CA THR A 123 -9.51 5.84 -0.23
C THR A 123 -8.09 6.04 0.29
N LYS A 124 -7.19 5.08 0.04
CA LYS A 124 -5.77 5.16 0.42
C LYS A 124 -5.12 6.39 -0.19
N PHE A 125 -5.30 6.62 -1.49
CA PHE A 125 -4.76 7.79 -2.18
C PHE A 125 -5.29 9.10 -1.59
N ALA A 126 -6.60 9.19 -1.34
CA ALA A 126 -7.21 10.38 -0.74
C ALA A 126 -6.69 10.65 0.67
N LEU A 127 -6.57 9.61 1.51
CA LEU A 127 -6.08 9.72 2.88
C LEU A 127 -4.60 10.11 2.92
N ASP A 128 -3.75 9.47 2.10
CA ASP A 128 -2.33 9.78 2.05
C ASP A 128 -2.06 11.19 1.56
N SER A 129 -2.73 11.61 0.48
CA SER A 129 -2.63 12.97 -0.07
C SER A 129 -3.06 14.03 0.95
N ARG A 130 -4.12 13.76 1.73
CA ARG A 130 -4.69 14.73 2.66
C ARG A 130 -4.03 14.75 4.03
N TYR A 131 -3.56 13.62 4.53
CA TYR A 131 -3.14 13.48 5.93
C TYR A 131 -1.68 13.07 6.10
N THR A 132 -1.17 12.17 5.27
CA THR A 132 0.21 11.66 5.35
C THR A 132 1.19 12.66 4.71
N PHE A 133 1.06 12.88 3.41
CA PHE A 133 1.98 13.69 2.60
C PHE A 133 1.41 15.08 2.35
N ARG A 134 1.18 15.84 3.43
CA ARG A 134 0.50 17.15 3.32
C ARG A 134 1.34 18.19 2.59
N SER A 135 2.65 18.07 2.67
CA SER A 135 3.62 19.01 2.13
C SER A 135 3.97 18.66 0.68
N GLY A 136 3.87 17.37 0.33
CA GLY A 136 3.92 16.89 -1.04
C GLY A 136 2.53 16.79 -1.68
N ARG A 137 2.15 17.75 -2.51
CA ARG A 137 0.95 17.60 -3.34
C ARG A 137 1.31 17.04 -4.70
N PRO A 138 0.61 16.00 -5.17
CA PRO A 138 0.62 15.65 -6.58
C PRO A 138 0.27 16.91 -7.40
N GLN A 139 1.19 17.35 -8.26
CA GLN A 139 1.07 18.61 -9.01
C GLN A 139 0.07 18.45 -10.16
N TRP A 140 -1.22 18.43 -9.83
CA TRP A 140 -2.34 18.37 -10.79
C TRP A 140 -2.90 19.74 -11.18
N SER A 141 -2.21 20.83 -10.86
CA SER A 141 -2.63 22.21 -11.21
C SER A 141 -2.56 22.42 -12.72
#